data_AF-A0A0Q3X0P5-F1
#
_entry.id   AF-A0A0Q3X0P5-F1
#
_cell.length_a   1.000
_cell.length_b   1.000
_cell.length_c   1.000
_cell.angle_alpha   90.00
_cell.angle_beta   90.00
_cell.angle_gamma   90.00
#
_symmetry.space_group_name_H-M   'P 1'
#
loop_
_entity.id
_entity.type
_entity.pdbx_description
1 polymer ?
#
loop_
_entity_poly.entity_id
_entity_poly.type
_entity_poly.pdbx_seq_one_letter_code
_entity_poly.pdbx_strand_id
1 'polypeptide(L)'
;MKLMVGVILILISVVHVIYGEKKLVKELMVLKADNSLIGSLRVMSLQGGVLLLFVGLIELMIYIGAITLFGISRFFPLGIICLNVICCLIVSIFKHRELIKAMIPQLLIFFIIIIIQLLSIR
;
A
#
# COMPACT_ATOMS: atom_id res chain seq x y z
N MET A 1 -7.23 18.33 -4.58
CA MET A 1 -6.68 17.02 -5.02
C MET A 1 -7.22 15.84 -4.21
N LYS A 2 -7.62 16.04 -2.95
CA LYS A 2 -8.17 15.02 -2.04
C LYS A 2 -9.15 14.02 -2.66
N LEU A 3 -10.14 14.47 -3.45
CA LEU A 3 -11.06 13.58 -4.17
C LEU A 3 -10.32 12.60 -5.09
N MET A 4 -9.47 13.13 -5.98
CA MET A 4 -8.72 12.33 -6.94
C MET A 4 -7.79 11.35 -6.23
N VAL A 5 -7.10 11.80 -5.18
CA VAL A 5 -6.24 10.93 -4.36
C VAL A 5 -7.07 9.82 -3.73
N GLY A 6 -8.19 10.14 -3.09
CA GLY A 6 -9.08 9.18 -2.46
C GLY A 6 -9.57 8.10 -3.44
N VAL A 7 -10.08 8.51 -4.60
CA VAL A 7 -10.54 7.57 -5.63
C VAL A 7 -9.41 6.68 -6.14
N ILE A 8 -8.25 7.27 -6.47
CA ILE A 8 -7.08 6.51 -6.95
C ILE A 8 -6.63 5.50 -5.90
N LEU A 9 -6.56 5.90 -4.62
CA LEU A 9 -6.15 5.03 -3.52
C LEU A 9 -7.12 3.84 -3.35
N ILE A 10 -8.42 4.08 -3.45
CA ILE A 10 -9.43 3.01 -3.39
C ILE A 10 -9.26 2.05 -4.57
N LEU A 11 -9.10 2.54 -5.79
CA LEU A 11 -8.89 1.67 -6.95
C LEU A 11 -7.59 0.86 -6.83
N ILE A 12 -6.49 1.51 -6.44
CA ILE A 12 -5.20 0.82 -6.23
C ILE A 12 -5.31 -0.20 -5.10
N SER A 13 -6.10 0.05 -4.05
CA SER A 13 -6.27 -0.92 -2.96
C SER A 13 -6.75 -2.29 -3.45
N VAL A 14 -7.72 -2.29 -4.37
CA VAL A 14 -8.27 -3.51 -4.95
C VAL A 14 -7.26 -4.16 -5.89
N VAL A 15 -6.64 -3.37 -6.77
CA VAL A 15 -5.62 -3.85 -7.71
C VAL A 15 -4.44 -4.46 -6.96
N HIS A 16 -4.03 -3.86 -5.85
CA HIS A 16 -2.93 -4.31 -5.02
C HIS A 16 -3.19 -5.71 -4.42
N VAL A 17 -4.37 -5.95 -3.87
CA VAL A 17 -4.75 -7.27 -3.32
C VAL A 17 -4.81 -8.31 -4.44
N ILE A 18 -5.44 -7.96 -5.57
CA ILE A 18 -5.55 -8.86 -6.73
C ILE A 18 -4.16 -9.19 -7.28
N TYR A 19 -3.27 -8.22 -7.40
CA TYR A 19 -1.90 -8.41 -7.87
C TYR A 19 -1.12 -9.37 -6.95
N GLY A 20 -1.22 -9.15 -5.63
CA GLY A 20 -0.62 -10.03 -4.63
C GLY A 20 -1.09 -11.48 -4.76
N GLU A 21 -2.41 -11.69 -4.77
CA GLU A 21 -2.98 -13.04 -4.75
C GLU A 21 -2.89 -13.77 -6.11
N LYS A 22 -3.18 -13.08 -7.22
CA LYS A 22 -3.27 -13.72 -8.54
C LYS A 22 -1.93 -13.85 -9.24
N LYS A 23 -1.00 -12.93 -8.98
CA LYS A 23 0.31 -12.92 -9.64
C LYS A 23 1.41 -13.39 -8.71
N LEU A 24 1.70 -12.64 -7.65
CA LEU A 24 2.88 -12.91 -6.81
C LEU A 24 2.79 -14.26 -6.09
N VAL A 25 1.63 -14.55 -5.49
CA VAL A 25 1.39 -15.84 -4.82
C VAL A 25 1.44 -17.01 -5.81
N LYS A 26 0.91 -16.83 -7.03
CA LYS A 26 0.98 -17.86 -8.09
C LYS A 26 2.42 -18.11 -8.56
N GLU A 27 3.21 -17.05 -8.73
CA GLU A 27 4.63 -17.14 -9.08
C GLU A 27 5.41 -17.90 -7.99
N LEU A 28 5.18 -17.59 -6.71
CA LEU A 28 5.82 -18.32 -5.61
C LEU A 28 5.44 -19.81 -5.57
N MET A 29 4.18 -20.15 -5.85
CA MET A 29 3.77 -21.56 -5.94
C MET A 29 4.49 -22.31 -7.07
N VAL A 30 4.68 -21.66 -8.23
CA VAL A 30 5.44 -22.23 -9.36
C VAL A 30 6.90 -22.45 -8.99
N LEU A 31 7.47 -21.53 -8.20
CA LEU A 31 8.85 -21.63 -7.69
C LEU A 31 8.99 -22.60 -6.50
N LYS A 32 7.91 -23.29 -6.09
CA LYS A 32 7.86 -24.21 -4.94
C LYS A 32 8.36 -23.55 -3.65
N ALA A 33 8.02 -22.27 -3.46
CA ALA A 33 8.22 -21.57 -2.20
C ALA A 33 7.55 -22.30 -1.04
N ASP A 34 8.09 -22.13 0.16
CA ASP A 34 7.51 -22.69 1.37
C ASP A 34 6.17 -22.03 1.73
N ASN A 35 5.31 -22.78 2.40
CA ASN A 35 3.97 -22.31 2.78
C ASN A 35 4.00 -21.07 3.70
N SER A 36 5.07 -20.89 4.48
CA SER A 36 5.23 -19.73 5.35
C SER A 36 5.50 -18.45 4.56
N LEU A 37 6.36 -18.52 3.53
CA LEU A 37 6.59 -17.40 2.60
C LEU A 37 5.31 -17.02 1.83
N ILE A 38 4.59 -18.01 1.31
CA ILE A 38 3.32 -17.78 0.60
C ILE A 38 2.29 -17.13 1.54
N GLY A 39 2.13 -17.66 2.76
CA GLY A 39 1.25 -17.09 3.76
C GLY A 39 1.64 -15.66 4.16
N SER A 40 2.93 -15.41 4.35
CA SER A 40 3.45 -14.07 4.67
C SER A 40 3.15 -13.06 3.56
N LEU A 41 3.33 -13.46 2.30
CA LEU A 41 3.01 -12.60 1.16
C LEU A 41 1.51 -12.29 1.09
N ARG A 42 0.64 -13.28 1.28
CA ARG A 42 -0.82 -13.08 1.29
C ARG A 42 -1.24 -12.05 2.32
N VAL A 43 -0.76 -12.21 3.55
CA VAL A 43 -1.05 -11.27 4.65
C VAL A 43 -0.53 -9.88 4.31
N MET A 44 0.68 -9.77 3.78
CA MET A 44 1.29 -8.48 3.42
C MET A 44 0.51 -7.78 2.30
N SER A 45 0.08 -8.50 1.26
CA SER A 45 -0.74 -7.95 0.18
C SER A 45 -2.13 -7.52 0.67
N LEU A 46 -2.76 -8.30 1.55
CA LEU A 46 -4.04 -7.91 2.13
C LEU A 46 -3.90 -6.67 3.03
N GLN A 47 -2.89 -6.66 3.90
CA GLN A 47 -2.60 -5.54 4.80
C GLN A 47 -2.36 -4.25 4.02
N GLY A 48 -1.52 -4.30 2.99
CA GLY A 48 -1.24 -3.15 2.12
C GLY A 48 -2.50 -2.64 1.42
N GLY A 49 -3.33 -3.55 0.89
CA GLY A 49 -4.60 -3.20 0.26
C GLY A 49 -5.58 -2.53 1.22
N VAL A 50 -5.86 -3.16 2.36
CA VAL A 50 -6.78 -2.62 3.38
C VAL A 50 -6.33 -1.25 3.87
N LEU A 51 -5.03 -1.07 4.08
CA LEU A 51 -4.46 0.20 4.50
C LEU A 51 -4.67 1.29 3.43
N LEU A 52 -4.41 0.99 2.15
CA LEU A 52 -4.68 1.91 1.05
C LEU A 52 -6.17 2.27 0.93
N LEU A 53 -7.06 1.30 1.16
CA LEU A 53 -8.50 1.52 1.17
C LEU A 53 -8.90 2.52 2.25
N PHE A 54 -8.44 2.32 3.49
CA PHE A 54 -8.75 3.23 4.60
C PHE A 54 -8.19 4.63 4.38
N VAL A 55 -6.95 4.74 3.89
CA VAL A 55 -6.39 6.05 3.56
C VAL A 55 -7.19 6.73 2.45
N GLY A 56 -7.62 6.00 1.43
CA GLY A 56 -8.48 6.52 0.37
C GLY A 56 -9.84 7.00 0.87
N LEU A 57 -10.45 6.27 1.80
CA LEU A 57 -11.71 6.69 2.45
C LEU A 57 -11.53 7.94 3.30
N ILE A 58 -10.45 8.05 4.08
CA ILE A 58 -10.13 9.25 4.85
C ILE A 58 -9.98 10.47 3.93
N GLU A 59 -9.29 10.32 2.81
CA GLU A 59 -9.11 11.38 1.81
C GLU A 59 -10.45 11.83 1.19
N LEU A 60 -11.36 10.88 0.91
CA LEU A 60 -12.72 11.21 0.46
C LEU A 60 -13.53 11.92 1.55
N MET A 61 -13.45 11.46 2.81
CA MET A 61 -14.15 12.07 3.94
C MET A 61 -13.67 13.51 4.18
N ILE A 62 -12.37 13.77 4.02
CA ILE A 62 -11.81 15.13 4.07
C ILE A 62 -12.34 15.98 2.93
N TYR A 63 -12.39 15.42 1.71
CA TYR A 63 -12.88 16.15 0.54
C TYR A 63 -14.35 16.58 0.67
N ILE A 64 -15.22 15.71 1.17
CA ILE A 64 -16.65 16.03 1.38
C ILE A 64 -16.89 16.87 2.65
N GLY A 65 -15.84 17.21 3.40
CA GLY A 65 -15.94 18.00 4.63
C GLY A 65 -16.52 17.23 5.83
N ALA A 66 -16.58 15.90 5.78
CA ALA A 66 -17.07 15.09 6.91
C ALA A 66 -16.07 15.05 8.07
N ILE A 67 -14.77 15.15 7.78
CA ILE A 67 -13.70 15.23 8.78
C ILE A 67 -12.65 16.25 8.34
N THR A 68 -11.93 16.82 9.31
CA THR A 68 -10.81 17.73 9.07
C THR A 68 -9.63 17.35 9.95
N LEU A 69 -8.46 17.19 9.33
CA LEU A 69 -7.21 16.88 10.04
C LEU A 69 -6.39 18.17 10.20
N PHE A 70 -6.12 18.57 11.44
CA PHE A 70 -5.40 19.80 11.77
C PHE A 70 -3.95 19.55 12.21
N GLY A 71 -3.09 20.56 12.01
CA GLY A 71 -1.70 20.53 12.47
C GLY A 71 -0.95 19.30 11.93
N ILE A 72 -0.30 18.53 12.82
CA ILE A 72 0.47 17.34 12.46
C ILE A 72 -0.43 16.21 11.91
N SER A 73 -1.69 16.14 12.34
CA SER A 73 -2.59 15.06 11.89
C SER A 73 -2.89 15.09 10.40
N ARG A 74 -2.66 16.22 9.70
CA ARG A 74 -2.78 16.32 8.23
C ARG A 74 -1.83 15.39 7.48
N PHE A 75 -0.75 14.97 8.14
CA PHE A 75 0.23 14.02 7.60
C PHE A 75 -0.12 12.56 7.89
N PHE A 76 -1.20 12.27 8.62
CA PHE A 76 -1.60 10.90 8.97
C PHE A 76 -1.78 9.99 7.75
N PRO A 77 -2.50 10.39 6.67
CA PRO A 77 -2.58 9.61 5.43
C PRO A 77 -1.21 9.23 4.85
N LEU A 78 -0.31 10.21 4.77
CA LEU A 78 1.05 10.02 4.25
C LEU A 78 1.90 9.13 5.17
N GLY A 79 1.85 9.39 6.48
CA GLY A 79 2.61 8.66 7.48
C GLY A 79 2.28 7.17 7.48
N ILE A 80 1.00 6.83 7.35
CA ILE A 80 0.55 5.44 7.23
C ILE A 80 1.12 4.76 5.98
N ILE A 81 1.10 5.43 4.83
CA ILE A 81 1.65 4.87 3.58
C ILE A 81 3.16 4.68 3.70
N CYS A 82 3.88 5.66 4.26
CA CYS A 82 5.32 5.56 4.49
C CYS A 82 5.67 4.41 5.44
N LEU A 83 4.91 4.24 6.54
CA LEU A 83 5.11 3.17 7.49
C LEU A 83 4.89 1.80 6.83
N ASN A 84 3.89 1.68 5.96
CA ASN A 84 3.67 0.47 5.17
C ASN A 84 4.88 0.14 4.28
N VAL A 85 5.41 1.13 3.55
CA VAL A 85 6.60 0.95 2.71
C VAL A 85 7.83 0.55 3.53
N ILE A 86 8.05 1.17 4.70
CA ILE A 86 9.17 0.84 5.59
C ILE A 86 9.03 -0.60 6.12
N CYS A 87 7.84 -0.98 6.61
CA CYS A 87 7.60 -2.33 7.10
C CYS A 87 7.83 -3.38 6.01
N CYS A 88 7.30 -3.12 4.82
CA CYS A 88 7.50 -3.88 3.60
C CYS A 88 8.99 -4.05 3.24
N LEU A 89 9.80 -2.99 3.31
CA LEU A 89 11.25 -3.05 3.09
C LEU A 89 11.97 -3.86 4.17
N ILE A 90 11.64 -3.67 5.45
CA ILE A 90 12.25 -4.40 6.57
C ILE A 90 12.01 -5.90 6.41
N VAL A 91 10.76 -6.32 6.19
CA VAL A 91 10.42 -7.74 6.01
C VAL A 91 11.16 -8.33 4.81
N SER A 92 11.23 -7.60 3.70
CA SER A 92 11.88 -8.08 2.48
C SER A 92 13.40 -8.21 2.62
N ILE A 93 14.06 -7.23 3.26
CA ILE A 93 15.52 -7.22 3.40
C ILE A 93 15.98 -8.29 4.40
N PHE A 94 15.30 -8.40 5.54
CA PHE A 94 15.76 -9.23 6.65
C PHE A 94 15.20 -10.65 6.64
N LYS A 95 14.02 -10.87 6.05
CA LYS A 95 13.35 -12.18 6.12
C LYS A 95 13.27 -12.89 4.78
N HIS A 96 12.98 -12.15 3.70
CA HIS A 96 12.61 -12.77 2.41
C HIS A 96 13.17 -11.99 1.20
N ARG A 97 14.50 -12.06 0.99
CA ARG A 97 15.21 -11.31 -0.06
C ARG A 97 14.70 -11.59 -1.48
N GLU A 98 14.15 -12.77 -1.71
CA GLU A 98 13.58 -13.17 -3.00
C GLU A 98 12.37 -12.30 -3.39
N LEU A 99 11.65 -11.78 -2.40
CA LEU A 99 10.49 -10.90 -2.62
C LEU A 99 10.89 -9.52 -3.16
N ILE A 100 12.13 -9.07 -2.97
CA ILE A 100 12.57 -7.72 -3.35
C ILE A 100 12.30 -7.45 -4.84
N LYS A 101 12.63 -8.39 -5.73
CA LYS A 101 12.41 -8.23 -7.18
C LYS A 101 10.92 -8.20 -7.53
N ALA A 102 10.13 -9.07 -6.90
CA ALA A 102 8.69 -9.14 -7.08
C ALA A 102 7.97 -7.86 -6.60
N MET A 103 8.58 -7.14 -5.65
CA MET A 103 8.00 -5.96 -5.01
C MET A 103 8.36 -4.62 -5.67
N ILE A 104 9.31 -4.60 -6.62
CA ILE A 104 9.70 -3.38 -7.34
C ILE A 104 8.48 -2.64 -7.95
N PRO A 105 7.57 -3.31 -8.69
CA PRO A 105 6.41 -2.63 -9.27
C PRO A 105 5.52 -2.00 -8.19
N GLN A 106 5.37 -2.69 -7.07
CA GLN A 106 4.55 -2.24 -5.95
C GLN A 106 5.17 -1.05 -5.23
N LEU A 107 6.49 -1.05 -5.01
CA LEU A 107 7.22 0.08 -4.45
C LEU A 107 7.13 1.33 -5.34
N LEU A 108 7.17 1.15 -6.67
CA LEU A 108 7.04 2.26 -7.61
C LEU A 108 5.64 2.89 -7.53
N ILE A 109 4.58 2.08 -7.43
CA ILE A 109 3.21 2.58 -7.21
C ILE A 109 3.13 3.36 -5.89
N PHE A 110 3.67 2.82 -4.80
CA PHE A 110 3.68 3.52 -3.51
C PHE A 110 4.45 4.83 -3.56
N PHE A 111 5.57 4.89 -4.29
CA PHE A 111 6.34 6.11 -4.46
C PHE A 111 5.53 7.19 -5.19
N ILE A 112 4.82 6.83 -6.26
CA ILE A 112 3.91 7.73 -6.97
C ILE A 112 2.82 8.23 -6.02
N ILE A 113 2.21 7.34 -5.24
CA ILE A 113 1.19 7.69 -4.24
C ILE A 113 1.74 8.67 -3.20
N ILE A 114 2.96 8.44 -2.68
CA ILE A 114 3.62 9.31 -1.71
C ILE A 114 3.78 10.72 -2.28
N ILE A 115 4.24 10.84 -3.53
CA ILE A 115 4.36 12.13 -4.22
C ILE A 115 2.98 12.81 -4.33
N ILE A 116 1.97 12.08 -4.79
CA ILE A 116 0.61 12.59 -4.93
C ILE A 116 0.06 13.08 -3.58
N GLN A 117 0.31 12.34 -2.50
CA GLN A 117 -0.11 12.71 -1.15
C GLN A 117 0.62 13.94 -0.62
N LEU A 118 1.95 14.01 -0.81
CA LEU A 118 2.73 15.19 -0.45
C LEU A 118 2.21 16.45 -1.16
N LEU A 119 1.88 16.34 -2.45
CA LEU A 119 1.30 17.42 -3.23
C LEU A 119 -0.11 17.79 -2.75
N SER A 120 -0.89 16.81 -2.28
CA SER A 120 -2.25 17.05 -1.78
C SER A 120 -2.33 17.55 -0.34
N ILE A 121 -1.22 17.51 0.41
CA ILE A 121 -1.15 18.05 1.79
C ILE A 121 -0.92 19.58 1.77
N ARG A 122 -0.48 20.15 0.64
CA ARG A 122 -0.53 21.60 0.41
C ARG A 122 -1.95 22.07 0.21
#